data_AF-A0A222KBT1-F1
#
_entry.id   AF-A0A222KBT1-F1
#
_cell.length_a   1.000
_cell.length_b   1.000
_cell.length_c   1.000
_cell.angle_alpha   90.00
_cell.angle_beta   90.00
_cell.angle_gamma   90.00
#
_symmetry.space_group_name_H-M   'P 1'
#
loop_
_entity.id
_entity.type
_entity.pdbx_description
1 polymer ?
#
loop_
_entity_poly.entity_id
_entity_poly.type
_entity_poly.pdbx_seq_one_letter_code
_entity_poly.pdbx_strand_id
1 'polypeptide(L)' 'MGIEQAPTAKGKQSATGLRKSAAKEEKKTEAQKGSDLRKGAERFDERSKSSDGRSAASKQKPKK' A
#
# COMPACT_ATOMS: atom_id res chain seq x y z
N MET A 1 -4.19 14.51 -21.58
CA MET A 1 -5.07 14.10 -22.71
C MET A 1 -5.55 12.68 -22.45
N GLY A 2 -6.87 12.48 -22.38
CA GLY A 2 -7.45 11.13 -22.32
C GLY A 2 -7.45 10.45 -23.69
N ILE A 3 -7.88 9.18 -23.74
CA ILE A 3 -7.91 8.38 -24.99
C ILE A 3 -8.67 9.13 -26.10
N GLU A 4 -9.80 9.75 -25.79
CA GLU A 4 -10.61 10.48 -26.79
C GLU A 4 -9.92 11.74 -27.31
N GLN A 5 -9.06 12.35 -26.48
CA GLN A 5 -8.36 13.60 -26.79
C GLN A 5 -7.00 13.39 -27.46
N ALA A 6 -6.61 12.15 -27.71
CA ALA A 6 -5.38 11.87 -28.43
C ALA A 6 -5.58 12.14 -29.94
N PRO A 7 -4.79 13.03 -30.56
CA PRO A 7 -5.01 13.47 -31.95
C PRO A 7 -4.63 12.41 -33.00
N THR A 8 -3.88 11.38 -32.61
CA THR A 8 -3.39 10.34 -33.53
C THR A 8 -3.84 8.94 -33.08
N ALA A 9 -4.00 8.02 -34.04
CA ALA A 9 -4.35 6.62 -33.74
C ALA A 9 -3.31 5.95 -32.81
N LYS A 10 -2.02 6.22 -33.03
CA LYS A 10 -0.92 5.77 -32.14
C LYS A 10 -1.08 6.34 -30.73
N GLY A 11 -1.44 7.63 -30.60
CA GLY A 11 -1.71 8.25 -29.30
C GLY A 11 -2.89 7.60 -28.56
N LYS A 12 -3.98 7.29 -29.28
CA LYS A 12 -5.15 6.58 -28.73
C LYS A 12 -4.78 5.18 -28.22
N GLN A 13 -3.97 4.44 -28.98
CA GLN A 13 -3.49 3.12 -28.59
C GLN A 13 -2.61 3.18 -27.34
N SER A 14 -1.63 4.09 -27.29
CA SER A 14 -0.77 4.29 -26.12
C SER A 14 -1.57 4.67 -24.88
N ALA A 15 -2.52 5.60 -25.00
CA ALA A 15 -3.39 6.01 -23.90
C ALA A 15 -4.26 4.84 -23.39
N THR A 16 -4.74 3.98 -24.30
CA THR A 16 -5.50 2.78 -23.95
C THR A 16 -4.65 1.76 -23.21
N GLY A 17 -3.41 1.54 -23.67
CA GLY A 17 -2.44 0.66 -23.00
C GLY A 17 -2.12 1.14 -21.59
N LEU A 18 -1.86 2.44 -21.44
CA LEU A 18 -1.59 3.07 -20.13
C LEU A 18 -2.77 2.92 -19.18
N ARG A 19 -4.01 3.16 -19.64
CA ARG A 19 -5.21 2.99 -18.83
C ARG A 19 -5.37 1.55 -18.32
N LYS A 20 -5.16 0.56 -19.19
CA LYS A 20 -5.24 -0.86 -18.82
C LYS A 20 -4.17 -1.24 -17.79
N SER A 21 -2.93 -0.75 -17.99
CA SER A 21 -1.82 -0.99 -17.05
C SER A 21 -2.11 -0.38 -15.68
N ALA A 22 -2.55 0.87 -15.65
CA ALA A 22 -2.91 1.57 -14.41
C ALA A 22 -4.00 0.84 -13.64
N ALA A 23 -5.10 0.46 -14.29
CA ALA A 23 -6.18 -0.29 -13.65
C ALA A 23 -5.70 -1.63 -13.04
N LYS A 24 -4.75 -2.32 -13.69
CA LYS A 24 -4.16 -3.55 -13.16
C LYS A 24 -3.30 -3.29 -11.92
N GLU A 25 -2.48 -2.24 -11.94
CA GLU A 25 -1.61 -1.90 -10.80
C GLU A 25 -2.42 -1.34 -9.62
N GLU A 26 -3.48 -0.57 -9.88
CA GLU A 26 -4.42 -0.11 -8.85
C GLU A 26 -5.06 -1.30 -8.14
N LYS A 27 -5.65 -2.24 -8.89
CA LYS A 27 -6.24 -3.46 -8.32
C LYS A 27 -5.25 -4.26 -7.47
N LYS A 28 -4.00 -4.40 -7.95
CA LYS A 28 -2.92 -5.08 -7.23
C LYS A 28 -2.55 -4.33 -5.95
N THR A 29 -2.43 -3.01 -6.02
CA THR A 29 -2.10 -2.15 -4.88
C THR A 29 -3.19 -2.20 -3.82
N GLU A 30 -4.46 -2.13 -4.21
CA GLU A 30 -5.61 -2.25 -3.29
C GLU A 30 -5.63 -3.61 -2.59
N ALA A 31 -5.45 -4.70 -3.33
CA ALA A 31 -5.35 -6.04 -2.76
C ALA A 31 -4.17 -6.18 -1.77
N GLN A 32 -3.02 -5.55 -2.08
CA GLN A 32 -1.87 -5.52 -1.18
C GLN A 32 -2.08 -4.62 0.04
N LYS A 33 -2.74 -3.47 -0.11
CA LYS A 33 -3.03 -2.56 1.00
C LYS A 33 -4.08 -3.11 1.97
N GLY A 34 -5.01 -3.93 1.47
CA GLY A 34 -5.98 -4.65 2.29
C GLY A 34 -5.40 -5.87 3.04
N SER A 35 -4.15 -6.24 2.76
CA SER A 35 -3.45 -7.32 3.48
C SER A 35 -2.73 -6.80 4.72
N ASP A 36 -2.52 -7.68 5.71
CA ASP A 36 -1.70 -7.37 6.87
C ASP A 36 -0.35 -6.83 6.40
N LEU A 37 0.02 -5.64 6.90
CA LEU A 37 1.31 -5.04 6.56
C LEU A 37 2.41 -6.04 6.93
N ARG A 38 3.28 -6.37 5.97
CA ARG A 38 4.38 -7.33 6.14
C ARG A 38 5.19 -7.15 7.44
N LYS A 39 5.31 -5.90 7.92
CA LYS A 39 6.04 -5.53 9.13
C LYS A 39 5.15 -4.90 10.21
N GLY A 40 3.83 -4.99 10.12
CA GLY A 40 2.91 -4.26 11.01
C GLY A 40 3.15 -4.57 12.49
N ALA A 41 3.15 -5.86 12.84
CA ALA A 41 3.42 -6.33 14.19
C ALA A 41 4.86 -5.98 14.64
N GLU A 42 5.86 -6.20 13.78
CA GLU A 42 7.26 -5.88 14.08
C GLU A 42 7.48 -4.39 14.34
N ARG A 43 6.90 -3.51 13.51
CA ARG A 43 6.95 -2.04 13.65
C ARG A 43 6.25 -1.58 14.92
N PHE A 44 5.15 -2.22 15.29
CA PHE A 44 4.42 -1.92 16.52
C PHE A 44 5.26 -2.26 17.76
N ASP A 45 5.93 -3.41 17.76
CA ASP A 45 6.85 -3.79 18.84
C ASP A 45 8.13 -2.93 18.85
N GLU A 46 8.68 -2.58 17.70
CA GLU A 46 9.82 -1.65 17.57
C GLU A 46 9.47 -0.28 18.19
N ARG A 47 8.30 0.27 17.84
CA ARG A 47 7.80 1.52 18.42
C ARG A 47 7.54 1.41 19.92
N SER A 48 7.11 0.25 20.39
CA SER A 48 6.92 0.03 21.83
C SER A 48 8.24 0.03 22.57
N LYS A 49 9.27 -0.62 22.02
CA LYS A 49 10.61 -0.69 22.60
C LYS A 49 11.36 0.64 22.56
N SER A 50 11.05 1.54 21.62
CA SER A 50 11.80 2.80 21.49
C SER A 50 11.68 3.73 22.70
N SER A 51 10.63 3.58 23.52
CA SER A 51 10.41 4.44 24.68
C SER A 51 11.14 3.99 25.94
N ASP A 52 11.21 2.70 26.20
CA ASP A 52 11.65 2.12 27.50
C ASP A 52 12.28 0.72 27.35
N GLY A 53 12.58 0.29 26.12
CA GLY A 53 13.12 -1.03 25.79
C GLY A 53 12.12 -2.18 25.85
N ARG A 54 10.84 -1.94 26.21
CA ARG A 54 9.85 -3.00 26.47
C ARG A 54 8.92 -3.23 25.27
N SER A 55 8.59 -4.49 24.98
CA SER A 55 7.64 -4.84 23.92
C SER A 55 6.21 -4.45 24.27
N ALA A 56 5.32 -4.33 23.28
CA ALA A 56 3.95 -3.92 23.50
C ALA A 56 3.20 -4.86 24.47
N ALA A 57 3.36 -6.17 24.25
CA ALA A 57 2.75 -7.20 25.07
C ALA A 57 3.19 -7.13 26.54
N SER A 58 4.44 -6.75 26.80
CA SER A 58 4.96 -6.61 28.18
C SER A 58 4.36 -5.40 28.92
N LYS A 59 4.00 -4.34 28.19
CA LYS A 59 3.37 -3.12 28.75
C LYS A 59 1.89 -3.29 29.03
N GLN A 60 1.20 -4.12 28.25
CA GLN A 60 -0.25 -4.34 28.37
C GLN A 60 -0.64 -5.24 29.54
N LYS A 61 0.32 -5.85 30.25
CA LYS A 61 -0.01 -6.65 31.43
C LYS A 61 -0.63 -5.74 32.50
N PRO A 62 -1.89 -5.98 32.93
CA PRO A 62 -2.49 -5.21 33.99
C PRO A 62 -1.66 -5.40 35.26
N LYS A 63 -1.39 -4.31 35.99
CA LYS A 63 -0.88 -4.42 37.35
C LYS A 63 -1.92 -5.21 38.15
N LYS A 64 -1.53 -6.40 38.62
CA LYS A 64 -2.25 -7.10 39.68
C LYS A 64 -2.26 -6.27 40.95
#